data_AF-A0A0E0PZ59-F1
#
_entry.id   AF-A0A0E0PZ59-F1
#
_cell.length_a   1.000
_cell.length_b   1.000
_cell.length_c   1.000
_cell.angle_alpha   90.00
_cell.angle_beta   90.00
_cell.angle_gamma   90.00
#
_symmetry.space_group_name_H-M   'P 1'
#
loop_
_entity.id
_entity.type
_entity.pdbx_description
1 polymer ?
#
loop_
_entity_poly.entity_id
_entity_poly.type
_entity_poly.pdbx_seq_one_letter_code
_entity_poly.pdbx_strand_id
1 'polypeptide(L)'
;MGPTREEKGVSGRRWATRRLADARELVLSTRRADTRELVLSLLENATGLATLFDAAKQRPYETGPVGKFVNRVEVKAALGARGDMEWEECSDAVGAAMHGDVMKSVKPKVEALLRGTRVLLYQGIRDLRDGVVSTEAWMRELKWDGLAVFLDADCAVWRIGEELAGYVQRSGPLSHVVVYGAGHLLPADNGHAAQEMVKDWVLQAGLFGGGGGGGGAQPVASSLAVSNSNLI
;
A
#
# COMPACT_ATOMS: atom_id res chain seq x y z
N MET A 1 -2.46 -28.46 -43.94
CA MET A 1 -2.52 -27.11 -44.55
C MET A 1 -1.75 -26.16 -43.63
N GLY A 2 -0.70 -25.52 -44.13
CA GLY A 2 0.08 -24.52 -43.38
C GLY A 2 -0.46 -23.11 -43.59
N PRO A 3 -0.19 -22.17 -42.66
CA PRO A 3 -0.71 -20.81 -42.75
C PRO A 3 -0.18 -20.10 -44.00
N THR A 4 -1.07 -19.35 -44.64
CA THR A 4 -0.80 -18.60 -45.87
C THR A 4 0.18 -17.45 -45.63
N ARG A 5 0.81 -16.97 -46.71
CA ARG A 5 1.80 -15.86 -46.66
C ARG A 5 1.22 -14.58 -46.04
N GLU A 6 -0.09 -14.38 -46.19
CA GLU A 6 -0.83 -13.24 -45.67
C GLU A 6 -1.09 -13.35 -44.16
N GLU A 7 -1.43 -14.54 -43.65
CA GLU A 7 -1.58 -14.83 -42.22
C GLU A 7 -0.26 -14.68 -41.46
N LYS A 8 0.86 -15.10 -42.05
CA LYS A 8 2.21 -14.86 -41.49
C LYS A 8 2.54 -13.37 -41.42
N GLY A 9 2.14 -12.58 -42.41
CA GLY A 9 2.33 -11.13 -42.44
C GLY A 9 1.49 -10.38 -41.41
N VAL A 10 0.24 -10.80 -41.19
CA VAL A 10 -0.65 -10.22 -40.15
C VAL A 10 -0.16 -10.58 -38.74
N SER A 11 0.27 -11.83 -38.52
CA SER A 11 0.85 -12.27 -37.25
C SER A 11 2.15 -11.51 -36.92
N GLY A 12 3.06 -11.37 -37.89
CA GLY A 12 4.30 -10.60 -37.73
C GLY A 12 4.08 -9.12 -37.42
N ARG A 13 3.11 -8.47 -38.10
CA ARG A 13 2.74 -7.07 -37.81
C ARG A 13 2.16 -6.91 -36.41
N ARG A 14 1.23 -7.78 -36.00
CA ARG A 14 0.67 -7.77 -34.64
C ARG A 14 1.75 -7.93 -33.56
N TRP A 15 2.73 -8.81 -33.81
CA TRP A 15 3.82 -9.06 -32.88
C TRP A 15 4.78 -7.86 -32.77
N ALA A 16 5.11 -7.22 -33.88
CA ALA A 16 5.92 -6.00 -33.90
C ALA A 16 5.20 -4.81 -33.22
N THR A 17 3.91 -4.62 -33.49
CA THR A 17 3.11 -3.57 -32.82
C THR A 17 3.03 -3.80 -31.31
N ARG A 18 2.89 -5.04 -30.86
CA ARG A 18 2.88 -5.38 -29.43
C ARG A 18 4.20 -5.00 -28.76
N ARG A 19 5.35 -5.38 -29.36
CA ARG A 19 6.66 -5.00 -28.83
C ARG A 19 6.89 -3.50 -28.75
N LEU A 20 6.41 -2.74 -29.74
CA LEU A 20 6.50 -1.28 -29.70
C LEU A 20 5.63 -0.68 -28.60
N ALA A 21 4.44 -1.24 -28.35
CA ALA A 21 3.59 -0.82 -27.24
C ALA A 21 4.24 -1.14 -25.88
N ASP A 22 4.77 -2.36 -25.72
CA ASP A 22 5.45 -2.78 -24.48
C ASP A 22 6.69 -1.91 -24.20
N ALA A 23 7.47 -1.59 -25.24
CA ALA A 23 8.63 -0.70 -25.12
C ALA A 23 8.23 0.73 -24.74
N ARG A 24 7.14 1.26 -25.31
CA ARG A 24 6.62 2.58 -24.95
C ARG A 24 6.14 2.62 -23.50
N GLU A 25 5.39 1.61 -23.06
CA GLU A 25 4.91 1.54 -21.68
C GLU A 25 6.08 1.45 -20.70
N LEU A 26 7.11 0.66 -21.02
CA LEU A 26 8.32 0.58 -20.21
C LEU A 26 9.01 1.96 -20.07
N VAL A 27 9.19 2.69 -21.17
CA VAL A 27 9.80 4.03 -21.14
C VAL A 27 8.96 5.00 -20.31
N LEU A 28 7.64 4.97 -20.45
CA LEU A 28 6.74 5.83 -19.68
C LEU A 28 6.76 5.48 -18.19
N SER A 29 6.74 4.19 -17.85
CA SER A 29 6.72 3.74 -16.46
C SER A 29 8.04 4.03 -15.74
N THR A 30 9.18 3.89 -16.43
CA THR A 30 10.49 4.35 -15.92
C THR A 30 10.50 5.86 -15.64
N ARG A 31 10.03 6.69 -16.58
CA ARG A 31 9.98 8.15 -16.35
C ARG A 31 9.08 8.55 -15.18
N ARG A 32 7.96 7.85 -15.01
CA ARG A 32 7.08 8.05 -13.84
C ARG A 32 7.81 7.67 -12.55
N ALA A 33 8.56 6.57 -12.55
CA ALA A 33 9.34 6.14 -11.38
C ALA A 33 10.41 7.19 -11.02
N ASP A 34 11.15 7.70 -12.01
CA ASP A 34 12.11 8.78 -11.82
C ASP A 34 11.45 10.04 -11.22
N THR A 35 10.27 10.39 -11.74
CA THR A 35 9.51 11.56 -11.25
C THR A 35 9.04 11.35 -9.80
N ARG A 36 8.59 10.15 -9.44
CA ARG A 36 8.23 9.82 -8.06
C ARG A 36 9.43 9.99 -7.13
N GLU A 37 10.58 9.44 -7.47
CA GLU A 37 11.79 9.56 -6.65
C GLU A 37 12.23 11.02 -6.47
N LEU A 38 12.11 11.83 -7.53
CA LEU A 38 12.36 13.28 -7.44
C LEU A 38 11.41 13.98 -6.47
N VAL A 39 10.11 13.67 -6.51
CA VAL A 39 9.10 14.25 -5.61
C VAL A 39 9.37 13.85 -4.16
N LEU A 40 9.66 12.57 -3.91
CA LEU A 40 9.97 12.08 -2.56
C LEU A 40 11.25 12.75 -2.03
N SER A 41 12.31 12.80 -2.82
CA SER A 41 13.56 13.47 -2.46
C SER A 41 13.37 14.97 -2.20
N LEU A 42 12.54 15.64 -3.00
CA LEU A 42 12.20 17.05 -2.78
C LEU A 42 11.46 17.23 -1.45
N LEU A 43 10.48 16.38 -1.15
CA LEU A 43 9.72 16.44 0.10
C LEU A 43 10.63 16.23 1.32
N GLU A 44 11.49 15.21 1.28
CA GLU A 44 12.44 14.92 2.36
C GLU A 44 13.40 16.09 2.59
N ASN A 45 14.00 16.62 1.51
CA ASN A 45 14.92 17.75 1.60
C ASN A 45 14.25 19.05 2.05
N ALA A 46 13.02 19.33 1.60
CA ALA A 46 12.31 20.55 1.94
C ALA A 46 11.81 20.56 3.40
N THR A 47 11.50 19.39 3.95
CA THR A 47 10.98 19.25 5.31
C THR A 47 12.08 18.99 6.35
N GLY A 48 13.25 18.48 5.93
CA GLY A 48 14.31 18.05 6.84
C GLY A 48 13.93 16.83 7.67
N LEU A 49 12.92 16.07 7.24
CA LEU A 49 12.50 14.85 7.92
C LEU A 49 13.63 13.82 7.92
N ALA A 50 13.74 13.05 9.01
CA ALA A 50 14.72 11.98 9.11
C ALA A 50 14.36 10.76 8.24
N THR A 51 13.09 10.64 7.86
CA THR A 51 12.57 9.62 6.94
C THR A 51 11.16 10.01 6.50
N LEU A 52 10.77 9.65 5.27
CA LEU A 52 9.39 9.76 4.81
C LEU A 52 8.46 8.66 5.35
N PHE A 53 9.01 7.67 6.06
CA PHE A 53 8.21 6.56 6.59
C PHE A 53 7.34 6.97 7.78
N ASP A 54 7.77 7.94 8.59
CA ASP A 54 6.96 8.45 9.69
C ASP A 54 7.34 9.92 9.94
N ALA A 55 6.40 10.82 9.67
CA ALA A 55 6.58 12.27 9.81
C ALA A 55 6.92 12.72 11.25
N ALA A 56 6.69 11.89 12.27
CA ALA A 56 7.03 12.19 13.66
C ALA A 56 8.42 11.68 14.07
N LYS A 57 9.10 10.86 13.25
CA LYS A 57 10.44 10.36 13.58
C LYS A 57 11.48 11.46 13.38
N GLN A 58 12.31 11.64 14.39
CA GLN A 58 13.47 12.55 14.35
C GLN A 58 14.77 11.84 13.98
N ARG A 59 14.73 10.50 13.82
CA ARG A 59 15.86 9.66 13.41
C ARG A 59 15.34 8.52 12.53
N PRO A 60 16.15 7.99 11.59
CA PRO A 60 15.79 6.82 10.82
C PRO A 60 15.51 5.59 11.71
N TYR A 61 14.87 4.57 11.13
CA TYR A 61 14.68 3.29 11.81
C TYR A 61 16.02 2.55 11.97
N GLU A 62 16.23 1.95 13.13
CA GLU A 62 17.43 1.17 13.46
C GLU A 62 17.29 -0.28 12.98
N THR A 63 17.47 -0.52 11.67
CA THR A 63 17.36 -1.88 11.07
C THR A 63 18.69 -2.65 11.09
N GLY A 64 19.82 -1.95 11.24
CA GLY A 64 21.16 -2.53 11.21
C GLY A 64 21.42 -3.71 12.18
N PRO A 65 20.88 -3.72 13.42
CA PRO A 65 21.03 -4.86 14.32
C PRO A 65 20.48 -6.18 13.76
N VAL A 66 19.41 -6.14 12.95
CA VAL A 66 18.84 -7.32 12.30
C VAL A 66 19.88 -7.93 11.36
N GLY A 67 20.47 -7.11 10.49
CA GLY A 67 21.52 -7.56 9.57
C GLY A 67 22.72 -8.19 10.28
N LYS A 68 23.17 -7.59 11.39
CA LYS A 68 24.25 -8.15 12.21
C LYS A 68 23.89 -9.50 12.83
N PHE A 69 22.64 -9.68 13.24
CA PHE A 69 22.16 -10.93 13.85
C PHE A 69 22.01 -12.04 12.81
N VAL A 70 21.27 -11.78 11.73
CA VAL A 70 20.98 -12.81 10.71
C VAL A 70 22.21 -13.19 9.89
N ASN A 71 23.25 -12.35 9.87
CA ASN A 71 24.50 -12.67 9.20
C ASN A 71 25.44 -13.60 9.99
N ARG A 72 25.16 -13.89 11.27
CA ARG A 72 25.99 -14.79 12.07
C ARG A 72 25.98 -16.21 11.51
N VAL A 73 27.12 -16.90 11.55
CA VAL A 73 27.30 -18.24 10.98
C VAL A 73 26.33 -19.23 11.63
N GLU A 74 26.18 -19.17 12.94
CA GLU A 74 25.27 -20.03 13.70
C GLU A 74 23.80 -19.76 13.37
N VAL A 75 23.42 -18.50 13.12
CA VAL A 75 22.04 -18.14 12.74
C VAL A 75 21.75 -18.60 11.32
N LYS A 76 22.69 -18.42 10.38
CA LYS A 76 22.56 -18.97 9.02
C LYS A 76 22.42 -20.48 9.03
N ALA A 77 23.26 -21.17 9.81
CA ALA A 77 23.20 -22.62 9.95
C ALA A 77 21.85 -23.07 10.53
N ALA A 78 21.35 -22.40 11.57
CA ALA A 78 20.06 -22.71 12.18
C ALA A 78 18.86 -22.49 11.25
N LEU A 79 18.92 -21.49 10.38
CA LEU A 79 17.89 -21.20 9.37
C LEU A 79 18.03 -22.05 8.09
N GLY A 80 19.10 -22.85 7.97
CA GLY A 80 19.41 -23.58 6.73
C GLY A 80 19.82 -22.67 5.57
N ALA A 81 20.26 -21.44 5.87
CA ALA A 81 20.72 -20.48 4.89
C ALA A 81 22.15 -20.79 4.42
N ARG A 82 22.46 -20.35 3.20
CA ARG A 82 23.81 -20.44 2.64
C ARG A 82 24.80 -19.63 3.47
N GLY A 83 25.84 -20.29 3.99
CA GLY A 83 26.87 -19.65 4.81
C GLY A 83 27.72 -18.62 4.06
N ASP A 84 27.86 -18.78 2.73
CA ASP A 84 28.64 -17.91 1.86
C ASP A 84 27.88 -16.68 1.36
N MET A 85 26.58 -16.58 1.65
CA MET A 85 25.75 -15.46 1.22
C MET A 85 25.64 -14.43 2.35
N GLU A 86 25.92 -13.17 2.04
CA GLU A 86 25.60 -12.06 2.95
C GLU A 86 24.13 -11.69 2.82
N TRP A 87 23.45 -11.54 3.95
CA TRP A 87 22.11 -10.99 3.99
C TRP A 87 22.20 -9.47 3.94
N GLU A 88 21.39 -8.88 3.06
CA GLU A 88 21.13 -7.44 2.98
C GLU A 88 19.63 -7.19 3.14
N GLU A 89 19.24 -6.03 3.66
CA GLU A 89 17.83 -5.67 3.88
C GLU A 89 17.07 -5.50 2.56
N CYS A 90 17.70 -4.81 1.61
CA CYS A 90 17.17 -4.53 0.27
C CYS A 90 18.29 -4.70 -0.75
N SER A 91 17.96 -5.23 -1.93
CA SER A 91 18.93 -5.44 -3.01
C SER A 91 18.85 -4.36 -4.09
N ASP A 92 19.90 -3.55 -4.22
CA ASP A 92 19.98 -2.49 -5.22
C ASP A 92 19.87 -3.03 -6.66
N ALA A 93 20.43 -4.22 -6.90
CA ALA A 93 20.36 -4.86 -8.21
C ALA A 93 18.92 -5.21 -8.61
N VAL A 94 18.13 -5.72 -7.65
CA VAL A 94 16.71 -6.00 -7.87
C VAL A 94 15.92 -4.71 -8.02
N GLY A 95 16.22 -3.70 -7.19
CA GLY A 95 15.62 -2.36 -7.30
C GLY A 95 15.80 -1.76 -8.69
N ALA A 96 17.03 -1.78 -9.21
CA ALA A 96 17.35 -1.29 -10.54
C ALA A 96 16.64 -2.10 -11.65
N ALA A 97 16.61 -3.43 -11.52
CA ALA A 97 15.95 -4.30 -12.50
C ALA A 97 14.42 -4.09 -12.56
N MET A 98 13.81 -3.75 -11.42
CA MET A 98 12.36 -3.55 -11.28
C MET A 98 11.94 -2.08 -11.28
N HIS A 99 12.86 -1.14 -11.52
CA HIS A 99 12.61 0.31 -11.40
C HIS A 99 11.41 0.77 -12.23
N GLY A 100 11.35 0.32 -13.49
CA GLY A 100 10.23 0.62 -14.38
C GLY A 100 8.88 0.02 -13.95
N ASP A 101 8.86 -0.96 -13.04
CA ASP A 101 7.62 -1.58 -12.57
C ASP A 101 6.97 -0.80 -11.42
N VAL A 102 7.73 0.01 -10.67
CA VAL A 102 7.26 0.76 -9.49
C VAL A 102 6.01 1.59 -9.79
N MET A 103 5.95 2.21 -10.98
CA MET A 103 4.86 3.10 -11.38
C MET A 103 3.83 2.46 -12.32
N LYS A 104 3.81 1.14 -12.43
CA LYS A 104 2.74 0.41 -13.11
C LYS A 104 1.58 0.20 -12.15
N SER A 105 0.37 0.58 -12.57
CA SER A 105 -0.81 0.46 -11.71
C SER A 105 -1.20 -0.99 -11.46
N VAL A 106 -1.39 -1.34 -10.19
CA VAL A 106 -2.00 -2.62 -9.77
C VAL A 106 -3.49 -2.50 -9.45
N LYS A 107 -4.09 -1.31 -9.60
CA LYS A 107 -5.51 -1.05 -9.32
C LYS A 107 -6.46 -2.07 -9.97
N PRO A 108 -6.28 -2.48 -11.25
CA PRO A 108 -7.15 -3.50 -11.87
C PRO A 108 -7.10 -4.87 -11.18
N LYS A 109 -5.98 -5.21 -10.52
CA LYS A 109 -5.86 -6.46 -9.74
C LYS A 109 -6.65 -6.35 -8.44
N VAL A 110 -6.64 -5.19 -7.78
CA VAL A 110 -7.46 -4.93 -6.59
C VAL A 110 -8.94 -4.99 -6.95
N GLU A 111 -9.37 -4.34 -8.03
CA GLU A 111 -10.74 -4.42 -8.57
C GLU A 111 -11.16 -5.88 -8.83
N ALA A 112 -10.24 -6.71 -9.30
CA ALA A 112 -10.50 -8.13 -9.51
C ALA A 112 -10.70 -8.92 -8.21
N LEU A 113 -9.90 -8.64 -7.18
CA LEU A 113 -10.03 -9.27 -5.87
C LEU A 113 -11.36 -8.90 -5.20
N LEU A 114 -11.78 -7.64 -5.31
CA LEU A 114 -13.03 -7.13 -4.71
C LEU A 114 -14.31 -7.79 -5.23
N ARG A 115 -14.25 -8.60 -6.30
CA ARG A 115 -15.40 -9.38 -6.79
C ARG A 115 -15.71 -10.64 -5.98
N GLY A 116 -14.83 -11.05 -5.07
CA GLY A 116 -15.08 -12.26 -4.27
C GLY A 116 -14.10 -12.54 -3.13
N THR A 117 -13.13 -11.66 -2.90
CA THR A 117 -12.10 -11.81 -1.87
C THR A 117 -12.20 -10.65 -0.90
N ARG A 118 -12.14 -10.94 0.41
CA ARG A 118 -12.01 -9.89 1.43
C ARG A 118 -10.65 -9.24 1.33
N VAL A 119 -10.61 -7.91 1.33
CA VAL A 119 -9.40 -7.10 1.23
C VAL A 119 -9.32 -6.22 2.47
N LEU A 120 -8.20 -6.34 3.19
CA LEU A 120 -7.78 -5.40 4.21
C LEU A 120 -6.73 -4.48 3.62
N LEU A 121 -7.00 -3.18 3.63
CA LEU A 121 -6.08 -2.14 3.25
C LEU A 121 -5.81 -1.27 4.47
N TYR A 122 -4.56 -1.15 4.90
CA TYR A 122 -4.23 -0.47 6.15
C TYR A 122 -3.00 0.41 6.03
N GLN A 123 -3.04 1.57 6.71
CA GLN A 123 -2.01 2.60 6.64
C GLN A 123 -1.73 3.14 8.05
N GLY A 124 -0.47 3.48 8.31
CA GLY A 124 -0.13 4.35 9.44
C GLY A 124 -0.46 5.80 9.09
N ILE A 125 -1.10 6.53 10.01
CA ILE A 125 -1.50 7.93 9.77
C ILE A 125 -0.30 8.86 9.50
N ARG A 126 0.92 8.46 9.88
CA ARG A 126 2.14 9.27 9.74
C ARG A 126 2.99 8.92 8.53
N ASP A 127 2.57 7.94 7.71
CA ASP A 127 3.30 7.57 6.49
C ASP A 127 3.14 8.66 5.42
N LEU A 128 4.25 9.22 4.93
CA LEU A 128 4.25 10.20 3.84
C LEU A 128 4.62 9.61 2.48
N ARG A 129 5.11 8.36 2.45
CA ARG A 129 5.53 7.69 1.21
C ARG A 129 4.34 7.04 0.52
N ASP A 130 3.61 6.19 1.24
CA ASP A 130 2.47 5.43 0.72
C ASP A 130 1.25 5.56 1.67
N GLY A 131 1.07 6.77 2.19
CA GLY A 131 0.13 7.08 3.27
C GLY A 131 -1.36 7.13 2.92
N VAL A 132 -2.12 7.61 3.91
CA VAL A 132 -3.60 7.65 3.87
C VAL A 132 -4.10 8.45 2.67
N VAL A 133 -3.56 9.65 2.44
CA VAL A 133 -4.06 10.56 1.40
C VAL A 133 -3.88 9.98 -0.01
N SER A 134 -2.69 9.45 -0.32
CA SER A 134 -2.43 8.84 -1.62
C SER A 134 -3.25 7.55 -1.81
N THR A 135 -3.45 6.79 -0.73
CA THR A 135 -4.27 5.58 -0.74
C THR A 135 -5.74 5.90 -1.03
N GLU A 136 -6.33 6.82 -0.28
CA GLU A 136 -7.72 7.23 -0.48
C GLU A 136 -7.96 7.83 -1.87
N ALA A 137 -6.98 8.55 -2.42
CA ALA A 137 -7.07 9.12 -3.76
C ALA A 137 -7.30 8.03 -4.83
N TRP A 138 -6.49 6.96 -4.85
CA TRP A 138 -6.68 5.91 -5.86
C TRP A 138 -7.89 5.01 -5.56
N MET A 139 -8.25 4.84 -4.28
CA MET A 139 -9.46 4.09 -3.89
C MET A 139 -10.73 4.72 -4.47
N ARG A 140 -10.81 6.05 -4.50
CA ARG A 140 -11.95 6.79 -5.11
C ARG A 140 -12.08 6.54 -6.61
N GLU A 141 -11.05 6.02 -7.26
CA GLU A 141 -11.05 5.69 -8.68
C GLU A 141 -11.22 4.19 -8.97
N LEU A 142 -11.53 3.38 -7.97
CA LEU A 142 -11.77 1.94 -8.13
C LEU A 142 -12.99 1.70 -9.02
N LYS A 143 -12.86 0.80 -9.98
CA LYS A 143 -14.00 0.26 -10.74
C LYS A 143 -14.53 -0.99 -10.04
N TRP A 144 -15.39 -0.76 -9.05
CA TRP A 144 -16.02 -1.81 -8.26
C TRP A 144 -17.45 -1.40 -7.88
N ASP A 145 -18.41 -2.30 -8.04
CA ASP A 145 -19.85 -2.03 -7.86
C ASP A 145 -20.20 -1.53 -6.45
N GLY A 146 -19.43 -1.94 -5.44
CA GLY A 146 -19.64 -1.51 -4.06
C GLY A 146 -18.93 -0.21 -3.68
N LEU A 147 -18.24 0.46 -4.60
CA LEU A 147 -17.49 1.68 -4.28
C LEU A 147 -18.39 2.79 -3.73
N ALA A 148 -19.57 3.01 -4.33
CA ALA A 148 -20.48 4.05 -3.86
C ALA A 148 -20.92 3.80 -2.40
N VAL A 149 -21.27 2.55 -2.07
CA VAL A 149 -21.64 2.16 -0.70
C VAL A 149 -20.44 2.25 0.24
N PHE A 150 -19.23 1.95 -0.23
CA PHE A 150 -18.02 2.10 0.56
C PHE A 150 -17.72 3.56 0.88
N LEU A 151 -17.83 4.46 -0.09
CA LEU A 151 -17.56 5.89 0.11
C LEU A 151 -18.59 6.58 1.02
N ASP A 152 -19.82 6.07 1.03
CA ASP A 152 -20.90 6.53 1.91
C ASP A 152 -20.86 5.87 3.30
N ALA A 153 -20.09 4.79 3.47
CA ALA A 153 -20.01 4.09 4.75
C ALA A 153 -19.34 4.96 5.82
N ASP A 154 -19.95 4.98 7.00
CA ASP A 154 -19.39 5.66 8.16
C ASP A 154 -18.00 5.13 8.51
N CYS A 155 -17.14 6.05 8.92
CA CYS A 155 -15.85 5.73 9.46
C CYS A 155 -15.98 5.55 10.99
N ALA A 156 -15.77 4.32 11.45
CA ALA A 156 -15.90 3.94 12.85
C ALA A 156 -14.60 4.21 13.60
N VAL A 157 -14.68 4.93 14.73
CA VAL A 157 -13.56 5.04 15.66
C VAL A 157 -13.22 3.66 16.21
N TRP A 158 -11.95 3.28 16.10
CA TRP A 158 -11.45 1.99 16.56
C TRP A 158 -10.58 2.16 17.80
N ARG A 159 -10.90 1.35 18.83
CA ARG A 159 -10.22 1.34 20.13
C ARG A 159 -9.84 -0.07 20.53
N ILE A 160 -8.76 -0.19 21.29
CA ILE A 160 -8.34 -1.42 21.94
C ILE A 160 -8.38 -1.16 23.44
N GLY A 161 -9.43 -1.68 24.10
CA GLY A 161 -9.78 -1.21 25.44
C GLY A 161 -10.13 0.28 25.43
N GLU A 162 -9.39 1.07 26.22
CA GLU A 162 -9.55 2.53 26.28
C GLU A 162 -8.67 3.27 25.27
N GLU A 163 -7.66 2.60 24.69
CA GLU A 163 -6.68 3.21 23.79
C GLU A 163 -7.28 3.49 22.40
N LEU A 164 -7.04 4.69 21.86
CA LEU A 164 -7.43 5.05 20.52
C LEU A 164 -6.45 4.43 19.52
N ALA A 165 -6.89 3.39 18.83
CA ALA A 165 -6.06 2.64 17.89
C ALA A 165 -6.10 3.23 16.47
N GLY A 166 -7.23 3.83 16.08
CA GLY A 166 -7.39 4.44 14.77
C GLY A 166 -8.83 4.54 14.32
N TYR A 167 -9.07 4.33 13.03
CA TYR A 167 -10.41 4.28 12.47
C TYR A 167 -10.56 3.25 11.34
N VAL A 168 -11.78 2.76 11.15
CA VAL A 168 -12.12 1.73 10.16
C VAL A 168 -13.29 2.19 9.31
N GLN A 169 -13.11 2.21 7.99
CA GLN A 169 -14.20 2.34 7.03
C GLN A 169 -14.36 1.03 6.28
N ARG A 170 -15.59 0.54 6.13
CA ARG A 170 -15.83 -0.78 5.55
C ARG A 170 -17.16 -0.85 4.81
N SER A 171 -17.14 -1.51 3.65
CA SER A 171 -18.35 -1.98 2.98
C SER A 171 -18.05 -3.22 2.15
N GLY A 172 -18.95 -4.20 2.20
CA GLY A 172 -18.81 -5.48 1.50
C GLY A 172 -17.45 -6.15 1.78
N PRO A 173 -16.63 -6.43 0.76
CA PRO A 173 -15.34 -7.09 0.90
C PRO A 173 -14.18 -6.16 1.26
N LEU A 174 -14.35 -4.82 1.26
CA LEU A 174 -13.26 -3.88 1.50
C LEU A 174 -13.31 -3.30 2.91
N SER A 175 -12.22 -3.48 3.66
CA SER A 175 -11.91 -2.78 4.91
C SER A 175 -10.71 -1.86 4.70
N HIS A 176 -10.88 -0.56 4.95
CA HIS A 176 -9.80 0.43 5.03
C HIS A 176 -9.57 0.82 6.49
N VAL A 177 -8.32 0.74 6.95
CA VAL A 177 -7.94 0.99 8.33
C VAL A 177 -6.83 2.00 8.39
N VAL A 178 -7.00 3.04 9.18
CA VAL A 178 -5.93 3.97 9.49
C VAL A 178 -5.55 3.82 10.94
N VAL A 179 -4.28 3.51 11.20
CA VAL A 179 -3.75 3.23 12.53
C VAL A 179 -3.00 4.44 13.04
N TYR A 180 -3.34 4.85 14.26
CA TYR A 180 -2.71 5.98 14.93
C TYR A 180 -1.39 5.55 15.58
N GLY A 181 -0.50 6.52 15.74
CA GLY A 181 0.82 6.26 16.33
C GLY A 181 1.81 5.56 15.40
N ALA A 182 1.44 5.30 14.15
CA ALA A 182 2.22 4.51 13.21
C ALA A 182 2.50 5.23 11.88
N GLY A 183 3.65 4.93 11.28
CA GLY A 183 4.00 5.27 9.90
C GLY A 183 3.98 4.06 8.96
N HIS A 184 4.90 4.04 8.00
CA HIS A 184 5.05 3.06 6.93
C HIS A 184 5.30 1.65 7.47
N LEU A 185 6.17 1.55 8.48
CA LEU A 185 6.49 0.28 9.16
C LEU A 185 5.53 0.06 10.34
N LEU A 186 4.23 0.01 10.03
CA LEU A 186 3.16 0.04 11.03
C LEU A 186 3.33 -0.98 12.18
N PRO A 187 3.68 -2.26 11.97
CA PRO A 187 3.90 -3.19 13.08
C PRO A 187 5.10 -2.84 13.97
N ALA A 188 6.10 -2.14 13.43
CA ALA A 188 7.25 -1.68 14.21
C ALA A 188 6.91 -0.47 15.07
N ASP A 189 6.02 0.41 14.59
CA ASP A 189 5.61 1.60 15.34
C ASP A 189 4.46 1.34 16.33
N ASN A 190 3.48 0.52 15.94
CA ASN A 190 2.34 0.15 16.78
C ASN A 190 2.00 -1.34 16.62
N GLY A 191 2.83 -2.19 17.23
CA GLY A 191 2.68 -3.64 17.16
C GLY A 191 1.39 -4.17 17.82
N HIS A 192 0.90 -3.51 18.87
CA HIS A 192 -0.34 -3.91 19.54
C HIS A 192 -1.55 -3.71 18.62
N ALA A 193 -1.67 -2.52 18.01
CA ALA A 193 -2.73 -2.27 17.03
C ALA A 193 -2.60 -3.18 15.80
N ALA A 194 -1.39 -3.37 15.28
CA ALA A 194 -1.14 -4.27 14.15
C ALA A 194 -1.66 -5.70 14.43
N GLN A 195 -1.35 -6.22 15.62
CA GLN A 195 -1.76 -7.57 16.03
C GLN A 195 -3.28 -7.67 16.16
N GLU A 196 -3.93 -6.74 16.86
CA GLU A 196 -5.38 -6.78 17.05
C GLU A 196 -6.14 -6.60 15.72
N MET A 197 -5.68 -5.69 14.85
CA MET A 197 -6.26 -5.52 13.50
C MET A 197 -6.20 -6.81 12.69
N VAL A 198 -5.03 -7.48 12.62
CA VAL A 198 -4.88 -8.73 11.85
C VAL A 198 -5.70 -9.85 12.48
N LYS A 199 -5.66 -10.00 13.81
CA LYS A 199 -6.43 -11.01 14.54
C LYS A 199 -7.92 -10.86 14.28
N ASP A 200 -8.47 -9.66 14.47
CA ASP A 200 -9.90 -9.41 14.33
C ASP A 200 -10.34 -9.49 12.88
N TRP A 201 -9.51 -9.07 11.92
CA TRP A 201 -9.83 -9.24 10.50
C TRP A 201 -9.84 -10.70 10.06
N VAL A 202 -8.89 -11.52 10.53
CA VAL A 202 -8.86 -12.96 10.24
C VAL A 202 -10.06 -13.66 10.87
N LEU A 203 -10.30 -13.40 12.16
CA LEU A 203 -11.38 -14.02 12.95
C LEU A 203 -12.76 -13.44 12.65
N GLN A 204 -12.84 -12.34 11.88
CA GLN A 204 -14.07 -11.61 11.60
C GLN A 204 -14.76 -11.13 12.89
N ALA A 205 -13.99 -10.56 13.80
CA ALA A 205 -14.45 -10.07 15.09
C ALA A 205 -14.58 -8.54 15.11
N GLY A 206 -15.37 -8.02 16.05
CA GLY A 206 -15.53 -6.57 16.29
C GLY A 206 -15.89 -5.79 15.03
N LEU A 207 -15.20 -4.66 14.80
CA LEU A 207 -15.38 -3.80 13.62
C LEU A 207 -15.01 -4.48 12.29
N PHE A 208 -14.37 -5.66 12.35
CA PHE A 208 -13.92 -6.42 11.19
C PHE A 208 -14.83 -7.62 10.87
N GLY A 209 -15.94 -7.80 11.60
CA GLY A 209 -16.92 -8.87 11.41
C GLY A 209 -18.01 -8.59 10.36
N GLY A 210 -18.65 -9.66 9.87
CA GLY A 210 -19.74 -9.63 8.87
C GLY A 210 -21.12 -9.19 9.40
N GLY A 211 -21.30 -9.10 10.72
CA GLY A 211 -22.57 -8.78 11.34
C GLY A 211 -22.69 -7.29 11.65
N GLY A 212 -23.69 -6.61 11.07
CA GLY A 212 -24.13 -5.32 11.56
C GLY A 212 -24.56 -5.45 13.02
N GLY A 213 -23.78 -4.90 13.95
CA GLY A 213 -23.98 -5.12 15.38
C GLY A 213 -23.14 -4.21 16.25
N GLY A 214 -23.49 -2.93 16.28
CA GLY A 214 -23.74 -2.13 17.51
C GLY A 214 -22.85 -2.27 18.75
N GLY A 215 -21.55 -2.57 18.63
CA GLY A 215 -20.64 -2.66 19.77
C GLY A 215 -19.46 -1.69 19.65
N GLY A 216 -19.66 -0.42 20.00
CA GLY A 216 -18.56 0.52 20.30
C GLY A 216 -18.07 1.43 19.16
N ALA A 217 -18.60 1.33 17.94
CA ALA A 217 -18.30 2.30 16.89
C ALA A 217 -19.03 3.62 17.17
N GLN A 218 -18.29 4.66 17.57
CA GLN A 218 -18.78 6.03 17.42
C GLN A 218 -18.51 6.45 15.97
N PRO A 219 -19.54 6.83 15.19
CA PRO A 219 -19.33 7.39 13.86
C PRO A 219 -18.59 8.72 13.99
N VAL A 220 -17.58 8.94 13.14
CA VAL A 220 -16.97 10.27 13.00
C VAL A 220 -17.91 11.14 12.16
N ALA A 221 -18.30 12.29 12.67
CA ALA A 221 -19.13 13.24 11.93
C ALA A 221 -18.31 13.82 10.75
N SER A 222 -18.76 13.57 9.52
CA SER A 222 -18.25 14.25 8.32
C SER A 222 -18.65 15.73 8.35
N SER A 223 -17.83 16.60 8.93
CA SER A 223 -17.98 18.06 8.78
C SER A 223 -16.85 18.63 7.90
N LEU A 224 -16.93 18.39 6.60
CA LEU A 224 -16.24 19.22 5.59
C LEU A 224 -17.25 19.61 4.51
N ALA A 225 -18.30 20.33 4.92
CA ALA A 225 -18.96 21.27 4.03
C ALA A 225 -18.11 22.55 4.04
N VAL A 226 -17.14 22.64 3.14
CA VAL A 226 -16.52 23.92 2.80
C VAL A 226 -17.60 24.73 2.09
N SER A 227 -18.29 25.58 2.86
CA SER A 227 -19.20 26.59 2.35
C SER A 227 -18.36 27.61 1.58
N ASN A 228 -18.31 27.47 0.25
CA ASN A 228 -17.91 28.56 -0.64
C ASN A 228 -18.97 29.66 -0.59
N SER A 229 -18.77 30.62 0.32
CA SER A 229 -19.47 31.90 0.28
C SER A 229 -18.50 33.00 0.70
N ASN A 230 -18.23 33.87 -0.28
CA ASN A 230 -17.64 35.20 -0.18
C ASN A 230 -16.13 35.31 0.03
N LEU A 231 -15.44 35.67 -1.05
CA LEU A 231 -14.48 36.78 -1.08
C LEU A 231 -14.51 37.39 -2.50
N ILE A 232 -15.06 38.61 -2.58
CA ILE A 232 -14.57 39.66 -3.48
C ILE A 232 -13.31 40.23 -2.82
#